data_AF-A0A0W1SFA6-F1
#
_entry.id   AF-A0A0W1SFA6-F1
#
_cell.length_a   1.000
_cell.length_b   1.000
_cell.length_c   1.000
_cell.angle_alpha   90.00
_cell.angle_beta   90.00
_cell.angle_gamma   90.00
#
_symmetry.space_group_name_H-M   'P 1'
#
loop_
_entity.id
_entity.type
_entity.pdbx_description
1 polymer ?
#
loop_
_entity_poly.entity_id
_entity_poly.type
_entity_poly.pdbx_seq_one_letter_code
_entity_poly.pdbx_strand_id
1 'polypeptide(L)'
;MENDLLEKAAATYQSFEILARENAKPSLQSEMFVLRQDMQRKRYGVKGEYDKWAFAWISRSMFKYGESLGRIIAWGTLLVCVYAFFYLQFDLVIEGSGGEFINRPIDALYFSTLTFTTLGFGDFQPSPVSEVARLLVTSQAALGAILIAIFVFVLGRRAAR
;
A
#
# COMPACT_ATOMS: atom_id res chain seq x y z
N MET A 1 32.12 3.91 -14.31
CA MET A 1 31.61 3.61 -15.66
C MET A 1 30.13 3.21 -15.61
N GLU A 2 29.74 2.26 -14.76
CA GLU A 2 28.34 1.77 -14.65
C GLU A 2 27.32 2.85 -14.24
N ASN A 3 27.64 3.72 -13.27
CA ASN A 3 26.77 4.84 -12.85
C ASN A 3 26.47 5.83 -14.00
N ASP A 4 27.46 6.12 -14.86
CA ASP A 4 27.30 7.00 -16.02
C ASP A 4 26.36 6.39 -17.08
N LEU A 5 26.46 5.08 -17.30
CA LEU A 5 25.54 4.35 -18.20
C LEU A 5 24.10 4.37 -17.68
N LEU A 6 23.90 4.18 -16.37
CA LEU A 6 22.57 4.22 -15.75
C LEU A 6 21.94 5.63 -15.81
N GLU A 7 22.76 6.66 -15.67
CA GLU A 7 22.32 8.05 -15.78
C GLU A 7 21.89 8.40 -17.21
N LYS A 8 22.68 7.99 -18.21
CA LYS A 8 22.33 8.13 -19.62
C LYS A 8 21.05 7.37 -19.96
N ALA A 9 20.90 6.12 -19.52
CA ALA A 9 19.69 5.34 -19.74
C ALA A 9 18.44 6.00 -19.12
N ALA A 10 18.54 6.52 -17.89
CA ALA A 10 17.45 7.24 -17.25
C ALA A 10 17.06 8.52 -18.01
N ALA A 11 18.03 9.24 -18.56
CA ALA A 11 17.79 10.42 -19.40
C ALA A 11 17.09 10.05 -20.71
N THR A 12 17.47 8.94 -21.36
CA THR A 12 16.81 8.45 -22.57
C THR A 12 15.33 8.11 -22.31
N TYR A 13 15.02 7.40 -21.22
CA TYR A 13 13.63 7.11 -20.86
C TYR A 13 12.84 8.38 -20.54
N GLN A 14 13.47 9.41 -19.96
CA GLN A 14 12.83 10.71 -19.76
C GLN A 14 12.45 11.37 -21.09
N SER A 15 13.30 11.32 -22.11
CA SER A 15 12.97 11.85 -23.44
C SER A 15 11.80 11.09 -24.06
N PHE A 16 11.78 9.75 -23.97
CA PHE A 16 10.65 8.95 -24.44
C PHE A 16 9.34 9.22 -23.67
N GLU A 17 9.43 9.47 -22.35
CA GLU A 17 8.29 9.87 -21.52
C GLU A 17 7.68 11.21 -22.00
N ILE A 18 8.52 12.20 -22.33
CA ILE A 18 8.09 13.50 -22.86
C ILE A 18 7.41 13.31 -24.23
N LEU A 19 8.04 12.57 -25.14
CA LEU A 19 7.47 12.28 -26.46
C LEU A 19 6.13 11.55 -26.36
N ALA A 20 6.01 10.57 -25.47
CA ALA A 20 4.77 9.85 -25.26
C ALA A 20 3.66 10.77 -24.73
N ARG A 21 4.00 11.72 -23.85
CA ARG A 21 3.07 12.74 -23.35
C ARG A 21 2.61 13.69 -24.45
N GLU A 22 3.54 14.20 -25.25
CA GLU A 22 3.24 15.09 -26.38
C GLU A 22 2.36 14.41 -27.44
N ASN A 23 2.50 13.09 -27.60
CA ASN A 23 1.72 12.30 -28.54
C ASN A 23 0.44 11.70 -27.94
N ALA A 24 0.03 12.12 -26.73
CA ALA A 24 -1.14 11.60 -26.02
C ALA A 24 -1.17 10.06 -25.93
N LYS A 25 -0.01 9.43 -25.71
CA LYS A 25 0.14 7.96 -25.54
C LYS A 25 0.36 7.62 -24.05
N PRO A 26 -0.70 7.53 -23.24
CA PRO A 26 -0.59 7.38 -21.79
C PRO A 26 0.03 6.04 -21.36
N SER A 27 -0.20 4.95 -22.10
CA SER A 27 0.39 3.64 -21.80
C SER A 27 1.91 3.64 -21.98
N LEU A 28 2.39 4.25 -23.07
CA LEU A 28 3.81 4.37 -23.35
C LEU A 28 4.50 5.32 -22.35
N GLN A 29 3.84 6.42 -21.98
CA GLN A 29 4.34 7.33 -20.95
C GLN A 29 4.54 6.60 -19.61
N SER A 30 3.55 5.80 -19.22
CA SER A 30 3.57 4.94 -18.03
C SER A 30 4.75 3.97 -18.04
N GLU A 31 4.95 3.27 -19.15
CA GLU A 31 6.05 2.32 -19.32
C GLU A 31 7.43 2.99 -19.22
N MET A 32 7.62 4.11 -19.91
CA MET A 32 8.88 4.87 -19.89
C MET A 32 9.19 5.44 -18.50
N PHE A 33 8.16 5.89 -17.77
CA PHE A 33 8.31 6.34 -16.38
C PHE A 33 8.80 5.20 -15.46
N VAL A 34 8.23 3.99 -15.59
CA VAL A 34 8.65 2.82 -14.80
C VAL A 34 10.09 2.42 -15.14
N LEU A 35 10.46 2.38 -16.42
CA LEU A 35 11.82 2.06 -16.86
C LEU A 35 12.84 3.08 -16.33
N ARG A 36 12.50 4.37 -16.34
CA ARG A 36 13.31 5.44 -15.76
C ARG A 36 13.53 5.25 -14.25
N GLN A 37 12.47 4.97 -13.50
CA GLN A 37 12.54 4.68 -12.05
C GLN A 37 13.41 3.45 -11.76
N ASP A 38 13.32 2.41 -12.59
CA ASP A 38 14.15 1.20 -12.46
C ASP A 38 15.65 1.48 -12.65
N MET A 39 16.01 2.38 -13.59
CA MET A 39 17.40 2.83 -13.76
C MET A 39 17.88 3.64 -12.55
N GLN A 40 17.04 4.53 -12.01
CA GLN A 40 17.38 5.27 -10.78
C GLN A 40 17.55 4.36 -9.57
N ARG A 41 16.71 3.32 -9.42
CA ARG A 41 16.87 2.33 -8.35
C ARG A 41 18.20 1.59 -8.45
N LYS A 42 18.57 1.11 -9.66
CA LYS A 42 19.88 0.48 -9.87
C LYS A 42 21.03 1.43 -9.51
N ARG A 43 20.88 2.72 -9.81
CA ARG A 43 21.84 3.76 -9.45
C ARG A 43 22.05 3.89 -7.94
N TYR A 44 20.98 3.83 -7.13
CA TYR A 44 21.11 3.85 -5.66
C TYR A 44 21.93 2.65 -5.14
N GLY A 45 21.77 1.47 -5.75
CA GLY A 45 22.57 0.29 -5.42
C GLY A 45 24.05 0.47 -5.76
N VAL A 46 24.36 1.00 -6.94
CA VAL A 46 25.75 1.25 -7.39
C VAL A 46 26.43 2.36 -6.57
N LYS A 47 25.67 3.34 -6.06
CA LYS A 47 26.19 4.41 -5.19
C LYS A 47 26.36 3.99 -3.72
N GLY A 48 25.92 2.79 -3.33
CA GLY A 48 25.94 2.35 -1.93
C GLY A 48 24.92 3.07 -1.03
N GLU A 49 23.90 3.72 -1.61
CA GLU A 49 22.83 4.39 -0.87
C GLU A 49 21.71 3.40 -0.52
N TYR A 50 22.00 2.49 0.41
CA TYR A 50 21.13 1.34 0.74
C TYR A 50 19.74 1.75 1.26
N ASP A 51 19.61 2.85 2.00
CA ASP A 51 18.33 3.33 2.53
C ASP A 51 17.35 3.71 1.41
N LYS A 52 17.85 4.46 0.42
CA LYS A 52 17.06 4.87 -0.74
C LYS A 52 16.78 3.70 -1.68
N TRP A 53 17.72 2.76 -1.78
CA TRP A 53 17.54 1.54 -2.54
C TRP A 53 16.43 0.65 -1.94
N ALA A 54 16.44 0.45 -0.62
CA ALA A 54 15.42 -0.31 0.10
C ALA A 54 14.05 0.34 -0.02
N PHE A 55 13.95 1.66 0.17
CA PHE A 55 12.71 2.41 -0.03
C PHE A 55 12.16 2.28 -1.46
N ALA A 56 13.03 2.40 -2.48
CA ALA A 56 12.65 2.23 -3.87
C ALA A 56 12.24 0.79 -4.22
N TRP A 57 12.87 -0.21 -3.58
CA TRP A 57 12.49 -1.61 -3.72
C TRP A 57 11.11 -1.89 -3.10
N ILE A 58 10.87 -1.43 -1.88
CA ILE A 58 9.56 -1.51 -1.21
C ILE A 58 8.49 -0.81 -2.04
N SER A 59 8.78 0.40 -2.54
CA SER A 59 7.86 1.17 -3.39
C SER A 59 7.51 0.45 -4.70
N ARG A 60 8.47 -0.22 -5.35
CA ARG A 60 8.20 -1.04 -6.54
C ARG A 60 7.33 -2.26 -6.20
N SER A 61 7.68 -2.97 -5.13
CA SER A 61 6.98 -4.20 -4.72
C SER A 61 5.56 -3.92 -4.26
N MET A 62 5.37 -2.89 -3.43
CA MET A 62 4.06 -2.56 -2.87
C MET A 62 3.20 -1.75 -3.85
N PHE A 63 3.79 -0.83 -4.63
CA PHE A 63 3.00 0.18 -5.36
C PHE A 63 3.23 0.21 -6.87
N LYS A 64 4.21 -0.52 -7.44
CA LYS A 64 4.65 -0.32 -8.83
C LYS A 64 4.82 1.19 -9.14
N TYR A 65 5.41 1.93 -8.20
CA TYR A 65 5.53 3.40 -8.22
C TYR A 65 4.20 4.18 -8.32
N GLY A 66 3.10 3.60 -7.85
CA GLY A 66 1.76 4.22 -7.86
C GLY A 66 1.01 4.08 -9.18
N GLU A 67 1.48 3.29 -10.14
CA GLU A 67 0.79 3.18 -11.44
C GLU A 67 -0.43 2.26 -11.44
N SER A 68 -0.47 1.26 -10.55
CA SER A 68 -1.54 0.28 -10.53
C SER A 68 -2.42 0.47 -9.30
N LEU A 69 -3.50 1.23 -9.43
CA LEU A 69 -4.55 1.34 -8.41
C LEU A 69 -5.03 -0.03 -7.91
N GLY A 70 -5.11 -1.02 -8.81
CA GLY A 70 -5.49 -2.39 -8.47
C GLY A 70 -4.56 -3.06 -7.46
N ARG A 71 -3.26 -2.75 -7.44
CA ARG A 71 -2.34 -3.30 -6.42
C ARG A 71 -2.57 -2.67 -5.06
N ILE A 72 -2.94 -1.39 -5.00
CA ILE A 72 -3.28 -0.70 -3.73
C ILE A 72 -4.54 -1.34 -3.13
N ILE A 73 -5.56 -1.56 -3.96
CA ILE A 73 -6.77 -2.27 -3.55
C ILE A 73 -6.44 -3.68 -3.07
N ALA A 74 -5.62 -4.42 -3.82
CA ALA A 74 -5.20 -5.77 -3.43
C ALA A 74 -4.46 -5.80 -2.07
N TRP A 75 -3.56 -4.84 -1.81
CA TRP A 75 -2.90 -4.70 -0.51
C TRP A 75 -3.86 -4.33 0.61
N GLY A 76 -4.83 -3.43 0.36
CA GLY A 76 -5.88 -3.11 1.31
C GLY A 76 -6.73 -4.34 1.66
N THR A 77 -7.19 -5.08 0.65
CA THR A 77 -7.92 -6.34 0.84
C THR A 77 -7.09 -7.37 1.60
N LEU A 78 -5.82 -7.56 1.22
CA LEU A 78 -4.92 -8.49 1.92
C LEU A 78 -4.76 -8.09 3.39
N LEU A 79 -4.57 -6.81 3.68
CA LEU A 79 -4.44 -6.31 5.05
C LEU A 79 -5.70 -6.60 5.86
N VAL A 80 -6.89 -6.30 5.31
CA VAL A 80 -8.17 -6.62 5.96
C VAL A 80 -8.30 -8.12 6.23
N CYS A 81 -7.98 -8.97 5.26
CA CYS A 81 -8.06 -10.43 5.43
C CYS A 81 -7.06 -10.95 6.47
N VAL A 82 -5.83 -10.45 6.48
CA VAL A 82 -4.79 -10.85 7.44
C VAL A 82 -5.21 -10.47 8.85
N TYR A 83 -5.64 -9.23 9.08
CA TYR A 83 -6.10 -8.80 10.40
C TYR A 83 -7.37 -9.54 10.85
N ALA A 84 -8.32 -9.80 9.95
CA ALA A 84 -9.49 -10.61 10.25
C ALA A 84 -9.10 -12.03 10.70
N PHE A 85 -8.12 -12.64 10.03
CA PHE A 85 -7.58 -13.93 10.44
C PHE A 85 -6.95 -13.87 11.84
N PHE A 86 -6.13 -12.86 12.13
CA PHE A 86 -5.55 -12.67 13.47
C PHE A 86 -6.62 -12.47 14.55
N TYR A 87 -7.69 -11.72 14.26
CA TYR A 87 -8.76 -11.51 15.22
C TYR A 87 -9.52 -12.79 15.57
N LEU A 88 -9.71 -13.69 14.61
CA LEU A 88 -10.34 -15.00 14.83
C LEU A 88 -9.43 -15.99 15.54
N GLN A 89 -8.14 -16.04 15.17
CA GLN A 89 -7.23 -17.06 15.70
C GLN A 89 -6.84 -16.84 17.16
N PHE A 90 -6.89 -15.60 17.62
CA PHE A 90 -6.41 -15.20 18.95
C PHE A 90 -7.54 -14.68 19.86
N ASP A 91 -8.80 -14.85 19.47
CA ASP A 91 -9.98 -14.40 20.23
C ASP A 91 -9.83 -12.95 20.71
N LEU A 92 -9.44 -12.05 19.80
CA LEU A 92 -9.05 -10.67 20.16
C LEU A 92 -10.22 -9.70 20.16
N VAL A 93 -11.39 -10.12 19.67
CA VAL A 93 -12.54 -9.26 19.44
C VAL A 93 -13.78 -9.89 20.06
N ILE A 94 -14.54 -9.06 20.78
CA ILE A 94 -15.78 -9.44 21.46
C ILE A 94 -16.96 -8.69 20.85
N GLU A 95 -18.14 -9.30 20.92
CA GLU A 95 -19.40 -8.63 20.61
C GLU A 95 -19.77 -7.66 21.73
N GLY A 96 -20.15 -6.42 21.38
CA GLY A 96 -20.40 -5.35 22.35
C GLY A 96 -21.61 -5.59 23.26
N SER A 97 -22.55 -6.44 22.85
CA SER A 97 -23.79 -6.75 23.58
C SER A 97 -23.68 -8.01 24.46
N GLY A 98 -22.88 -8.99 24.06
CA GLY A 98 -22.80 -10.31 24.70
C GLY A 98 -21.48 -10.62 25.40
N GLY A 99 -20.41 -9.87 25.11
CA GLY A 99 -19.06 -10.17 25.62
C GLY A 99 -18.47 -11.49 25.10
N GLU A 100 -19.18 -12.19 24.20
CA GLU A 100 -18.70 -13.40 23.56
C GLU A 100 -17.68 -13.08 22.46
N PHE A 101 -16.70 -13.96 22.30
CA PHE A 101 -15.71 -13.85 21.24
C PHE A 101 -16.34 -14.15 19.87
N ILE A 102 -15.85 -13.44 18.85
CA ILE A 102 -16.33 -13.66 17.48
C ILE A 102 -15.89 -15.03 16.96
N ASN A 103 -16.87 -15.90 16.68
CA ASN A 103 -16.60 -17.25 16.15
C ASN A 103 -16.81 -17.35 14.63
N ARG A 104 -17.45 -16.35 14.02
CA ARG A 104 -17.80 -16.39 12.59
C ARG A 104 -16.78 -15.59 11.78
N PRO A 105 -16.20 -16.16 10.71
CA PRO A 105 -15.24 -15.44 9.88
C PRO A 105 -15.77 -14.15 9.24
N ILE A 106 -17.08 -14.10 8.98
CA ILE A 106 -17.74 -12.93 8.41
C ILE A 106 -17.75 -11.74 9.39
N ASP A 107 -17.90 -12.00 10.69
CA ASP A 107 -17.92 -10.96 11.74
C ASP A 107 -16.53 -10.36 11.91
N ALA A 108 -15.48 -11.19 11.83
CA ALA A 108 -14.10 -10.72 11.85
C ALA A 108 -13.72 -9.90 10.61
N LEU A 109 -14.18 -10.32 9.42
CA LEU A 109 -13.99 -9.54 8.20
C LEU A 109 -14.72 -8.21 8.28
N TYR A 110 -15.95 -8.19 8.80
CA TYR A 110 -16.71 -6.97 9.04
C TYR A 110 -15.98 -6.03 9.99
N PHE A 111 -15.57 -6.50 11.18
CA PHE A 111 -14.82 -5.69 12.15
C PHE A 111 -13.49 -5.16 11.59
N SER A 112 -12.73 -6.04 10.92
CA SER A 112 -11.46 -5.68 10.28
C SER A 112 -11.66 -4.62 9.19
N THR A 113 -12.74 -4.72 8.40
CA THR A 113 -13.08 -3.73 7.38
C THR A 113 -13.44 -2.38 8.01
N LEU A 114 -14.26 -2.37 9.06
CA LEU A 114 -14.65 -1.15 9.77
C LEU A 114 -13.47 -0.46 10.45
N THR A 115 -12.55 -1.24 10.98
CA THR A 115 -11.33 -0.72 11.62
C THR A 115 -10.39 -0.16 10.56
N PHE A 116 -10.22 -0.85 9.43
CA PHE A 116 -9.45 -0.37 8.29
C PHE A 116 -9.98 0.95 7.71
N THR A 117 -11.31 1.10 7.62
CA THR A 117 -11.96 2.33 7.15
C THR A 117 -12.15 3.37 8.25
N THR A 118 -11.75 3.06 9.50
CA THR A 118 -11.90 3.93 10.67
C THR A 118 -13.35 4.31 11.01
N LEU A 119 -14.33 3.50 10.60
CA LEU A 119 -15.77 3.75 10.83
C LEU A 119 -16.21 3.42 12.26
N GLY A 120 -15.83 2.25 12.78
CA GLY A 120 -16.06 1.83 14.17
C GLY A 120 -17.51 1.98 14.71
N PHE A 121 -18.46 1.19 14.19
CA PHE A 121 -19.88 1.26 14.62
C PHE A 121 -20.15 0.85 16.08
N GLY A 122 -19.20 0.20 16.76
CA GLY A 122 -19.33 -0.18 18.17
C GLY A 122 -19.98 -1.55 18.42
N ASP A 123 -20.46 -2.22 17.37
CA ASP A 123 -21.03 -3.58 17.42
C ASP A 123 -20.03 -4.61 17.95
N PHE A 124 -18.74 -4.41 17.63
CA PHE A 124 -17.62 -5.25 18.03
C PHE A 124 -16.52 -4.38 18.64
N GLN A 125 -15.85 -4.92 19.66
CA GLN A 125 -14.82 -4.19 20.41
C GLN A 125 -13.60 -5.10 20.65
N PRO A 126 -12.39 -4.53 20.71
CA PRO A 126 -11.22 -5.31 21.12
C PRO A 126 -11.44 -5.84 22.55
N SER A 127 -11.02 -7.08 22.78
CA SER A 127 -11.12 -7.70 24.10
C SER A 127 -10.47 -6.81 25.17
N PRO A 128 -11.19 -6.43 26.24
CA PRO A 128 -10.67 -5.56 27.28
C PRO A 128 -9.55 -6.21 28.10
N VAL A 129 -9.42 -7.54 28.03
CA VAL A 129 -8.42 -8.33 28.75
C VAL A 129 -7.09 -8.37 27.98
N SER A 130 -7.10 -8.12 26.66
CA SER A 130 -5.91 -8.22 25.81
C SER A 130 -5.42 -6.84 25.37
N GLU A 131 -4.31 -6.37 25.95
CA GLU A 131 -3.62 -5.16 25.49
C GLU A 131 -3.15 -5.29 24.03
N VAL A 132 -2.81 -6.50 23.62
CA VAL A 132 -2.40 -6.83 22.25
C VAL A 132 -3.54 -6.56 21.25
N ALA A 133 -4.80 -6.83 21.63
CA ALA A 133 -5.96 -6.54 20.79
C ALA A 133 -6.06 -5.04 20.49
N ARG A 134 -5.89 -4.18 21.50
CA ARG A 134 -5.94 -2.73 21.34
C ARG A 134 -4.81 -2.20 20.46
N LEU A 135 -3.60 -2.72 20.63
CA LEU A 135 -2.46 -2.35 19.79
C LEU A 135 -2.67 -2.76 18.33
N LEU A 136 -3.19 -3.97 18.08
CA LEU A 136 -3.49 -4.44 16.72
C LEU A 136 -4.59 -3.63 16.04
N VAL A 137 -5.67 -3.31 16.75
CA VAL A 137 -6.75 -2.46 16.21
C VAL A 137 -6.21 -1.07 15.86
N THR A 138 -5.37 -0.51 16.74
CA THR A 138 -4.75 0.81 16.53
C THR A 138 -3.79 0.78 15.34
N SER A 139 -2.94 -0.24 15.23
CA SER A 139 -2.02 -0.38 14.09
C SER A 139 -2.77 -0.61 12.78
N GLN A 140 -3.86 -1.37 12.81
CA GLN A 140 -4.70 -1.57 11.65
C GLN A 140 -5.33 -0.26 11.17
N ALA A 141 -5.91 0.51 12.08
CA ALA A 141 -6.52 1.80 11.76
C ALA A 141 -5.48 2.77 11.17
N ALA A 142 -4.28 2.83 11.75
CA ALA A 142 -3.19 3.68 11.25
C ALA A 142 -2.74 3.26 9.83
N LEU A 143 -2.54 1.96 9.59
CA LEU A 143 -2.17 1.44 8.27
C LEU A 143 -3.29 1.64 7.25
N GLY A 144 -4.55 1.49 7.66
CA GLY A 144 -5.73 1.76 6.83
C GLY A 144 -5.79 3.21 6.39
N ALA A 145 -5.62 4.15 7.31
CA ALA A 145 -5.57 5.59 7.01
C ALA A 145 -4.44 5.93 6.02
N ILE A 146 -3.24 5.38 6.22
CA ILE A 146 -2.10 5.57 5.31
C ILE A 146 -2.42 5.04 3.91
N LEU A 147 -2.97 3.83 3.80
CA LEU A 147 -3.32 3.23 2.51
C LEU A 147 -4.41 4.02 1.78
N ILE A 148 -5.44 4.49 2.48
CA ILE A 148 -6.49 5.33 1.91
C ILE A 148 -5.90 6.66 1.41
N ALA A 149 -5.01 7.30 2.18
CA ALA A 149 -4.34 8.54 1.78
C ALA A 149 -3.50 8.35 0.50
N ILE A 150 -2.73 7.24 0.42
CA ILE A 150 -1.96 6.89 -0.78
C ILE A 150 -2.89 6.63 -1.96
N PHE A 151 -3.99 5.90 -1.75
CA PHE A 151 -4.98 5.62 -2.78
C PHE A 151 -5.57 6.90 -3.39
N VAL A 152 -6.00 7.84 -2.54
CA VAL A 152 -6.53 9.14 -2.96
C VAL A 152 -5.49 9.97 -3.70
N PHE A 153 -4.24 10.03 -3.18
CA PHE A 153 -3.14 10.74 -3.84
C PHE A 153 -2.88 10.21 -5.26
N VAL A 154 -2.83 8.88 -5.42
CA VAL A 154 -2.61 8.24 -6.73
C VAL A 154 -3.78 8.48 -7.68
N LEU A 155 -5.02 8.38 -7.17
CA LEU A 155 -6.22 8.71 -7.95
C LEU A 155 -6.20 10.15 -8.46
N GLY A 156 -5.90 11.12 -7.59
CA GLY A 156 -5.81 12.52 -7.94
C GLY A 156 -4.73 12.79 -8.99
N ARG A 157 -3.55 12.18 -8.84
CA ARG A 157 -2.47 12.27 -9.83
C ARG A 157 -2.86 11.68 -11.20
N ARG A 158 -3.71 10.64 -11.22
CA ARG A 158 -4.21 10.05 -12.48
C ARG A 158 -5.31 10.88 -13.12
N ALA A 159 -6.20 11.48 -12.33
CA ALA A 159 -7.28 12.33 -12.83
C ALA A 159 -6.79 13.68 -13.38
N ALA A 160 -5.65 14.18 -12.89
CA ALA A 160 -5.02 15.42 -13.36
C ALA A 160 -4.16 15.26 -14.62
N ARG A 161 -4.04 14.05 -15.18
CA ARG A 161 -3.35 13.77 -16.46
C ARG A 161 -4.37 13.75 -17.58
#